data_AF-A0A2H3HRJ1-F1
#
_entry.id   AF-A0A2H3HRJ1-F1
#
_cell.length_a   1.000
_cell.length_b   1.000
_cell.length_c   1.000
_cell.angle_alpha   90.00
_cell.angle_beta   90.00
_cell.angle_gamma   90.00
#
_symmetry.space_group_name_H-M   'P 1'
#
loop_
_entity.id
_entity.type
_entity.pdbx_description
1 polymer ?
#
loop_
_entity_poly.entity_id
_entity_poly.type
_entity_poly.pdbx_seq_one_letter_code
_entity_poly.pdbx_strand_id
1 'polypeptide(L)'
;MSDMKKRIKIGKVIYTSEGLSIIQRAQIYEVLGPVIIYSILGGAEAGPYGASSPFLVDFDPETNCNDFIIDTRMTVIEVFPLSCTAGESGWIAEPLPDGETGVIAQTVLTRLRHPVIRYITGDIGSLHSLPHKAVGRIAKHDLRHYRVLRLRGRDHRFSFMWDGCDFQFDKLNKILSDPQSGVLLWQVILEKMQPSQEISLEIRLLSGQSSGDTVHLQTLLDPLKAYLDVSVSNEHKFKITFVSDVLGFELSETGRKVIRFVDHSF
;
A
#
# COMPACT_ATOMS: atom_id res chain seq x y z
N MET A 1 1.40 23.16 -27.55
CA MET A 1 0.87 21.77 -27.52
C MET A 1 0.92 21.19 -28.92
N SER A 2 1.60 20.05 -29.15
CA SER A 2 1.72 19.45 -30.48
C SER A 2 0.37 18.93 -31.01
N ASP A 3 0.20 18.92 -32.34
CA ASP A 3 -1.02 18.48 -33.04
C ASP A 3 -1.45 17.04 -32.68
N MET A 4 -0.51 16.22 -32.23
CA MET A 4 -0.77 14.84 -31.80
C MET A 4 -1.56 14.76 -30.49
N LYS A 5 -1.30 15.66 -29.51
CA LYS A 5 -2.06 15.69 -28.23
C LYS A 5 -3.53 16.06 -28.42
N LYS A 6 -3.89 16.82 -29.46
CA LYS A 6 -5.28 17.18 -29.77
C LYS A 6 -6.08 16.02 -30.38
N ARG A 7 -5.41 14.99 -30.91
CA ARG A 7 -6.07 13.83 -31.54
C ARG A 7 -6.36 12.70 -30.55
N ILE A 8 -5.64 12.64 -29.42
CA ILE A 8 -5.85 11.61 -28.40
C ILE A 8 -6.97 12.05 -27.47
N LYS A 9 -8.11 11.35 -27.55
CA LYS A 9 -9.26 11.57 -26.66
C LYS A 9 -9.25 10.53 -25.56
N ILE A 10 -8.59 10.84 -24.44
CA ILE A 10 -8.63 9.99 -23.24
C ILE A 10 -9.96 10.26 -22.53
N GLY A 11 -10.83 9.26 -22.49
CA GLY A 11 -12.10 9.35 -21.75
C GLY A 11 -12.11 8.57 -20.43
N LYS A 12 -11.12 7.68 -20.24
CA LYS A 12 -11.04 6.78 -19.10
C LYS A 12 -9.59 6.54 -18.71
N VAL A 13 -9.36 6.42 -17.40
CA VAL A 13 -8.10 5.98 -16.80
C VAL A 13 -8.41 4.79 -15.92
N ILE A 14 -7.65 3.71 -16.06
CA ILE A 14 -7.74 2.54 -15.20
C ILE A 14 -6.41 2.45 -14.45
N TYR A 15 -6.52 2.42 -13.14
CA TYR A 15 -5.40 2.30 -12.22
C TYR A 15 -5.46 0.95 -11.50
N THR A 16 -4.31 0.43 -11.05
CA THR A 16 -4.23 -0.91 -10.45
C THR A 16 -3.43 -0.89 -9.15
N SER A 17 -3.58 -1.95 -8.37
CA SER A 17 -2.78 -2.28 -7.18
C SER A 17 -3.05 -1.43 -5.94
N GLU A 18 -3.45 -0.17 -6.08
CA GLU A 18 -3.84 0.67 -4.96
C GLU A 18 -4.99 1.64 -5.30
N GLY A 19 -5.53 2.27 -4.28
CA GLY A 19 -6.49 3.35 -4.44
C GLY A 19 -5.79 4.68 -4.69
N LEU A 20 -6.28 5.48 -5.63
CA LEU A 20 -5.69 6.79 -5.92
C LEU A 20 -6.01 7.78 -4.80
N SER A 21 -4.97 8.42 -4.26
CA SER A 21 -5.12 9.55 -3.34
C SER A 21 -5.82 10.74 -4.01
N ILE A 22 -6.34 11.66 -3.20
CA ILE A 22 -7.01 12.88 -3.68
C ILE A 22 -6.09 13.68 -4.60
N ILE A 23 -4.81 13.77 -4.23
CA ILE A 23 -3.83 14.55 -4.99
C ILE A 23 -3.50 13.86 -6.31
N GLN A 24 -3.31 12.53 -6.33
CA GLN A 24 -3.09 11.80 -7.57
C GLN A 24 -4.28 11.97 -8.54
N ARG A 25 -5.51 11.94 -8.03
CA ARG A 25 -6.72 12.22 -8.81
C ARG A 25 -6.74 13.65 -9.35
N ALA A 26 -6.41 14.64 -8.51
CA ALA A 26 -6.34 16.04 -8.92
C ALA A 26 -5.32 16.25 -10.04
N GLN A 27 -4.14 15.63 -9.93
CA GLN A 27 -3.11 15.70 -10.96
C GLN A 27 -3.57 15.08 -12.29
N ILE A 28 -4.25 13.94 -12.23
CA ILE A 28 -4.83 13.30 -13.42
C ILE A 28 -5.83 14.25 -14.10
N TYR A 29 -6.71 14.90 -13.33
CA TYR A 29 -7.68 15.83 -13.89
C TYR A 29 -7.04 17.10 -14.45
N GLU A 30 -5.98 17.61 -13.82
CA GLU A 30 -5.24 18.77 -14.33
C GLU A 30 -4.62 18.46 -15.71
N VAL A 31 -4.02 17.27 -15.86
CA VAL A 31 -3.28 16.90 -17.08
C VAL A 31 -4.20 16.40 -18.19
N LEU A 32 -5.23 15.61 -17.85
CA LEU A 32 -6.08 14.92 -18.83
C LEU A 32 -7.47 15.53 -18.99
N GLY A 33 -7.85 16.50 -18.14
CA GLY A 33 -9.21 17.00 -18.06
C GLY A 33 -10.16 15.99 -17.38
N PRO A 34 -11.49 16.17 -17.53
CA PRO A 34 -12.49 15.36 -16.84
C PRO A 34 -12.60 13.96 -17.46
N VAL A 35 -11.72 13.06 -17.03
CA VAL A 35 -11.71 11.64 -17.40
C VAL A 35 -12.43 10.78 -16.36
N ILE A 36 -12.96 9.63 -16.74
CA ILE A 36 -13.51 8.69 -15.76
C ILE A 36 -12.38 7.84 -15.18
N ILE A 37 -12.15 7.92 -13.88
CA ILE A 37 -11.11 7.17 -13.19
C ILE A 37 -11.70 5.90 -12.56
N TYR A 38 -11.16 4.74 -12.93
CA TYR A 38 -11.43 3.45 -12.32
C TYR A 38 -10.19 2.94 -11.58
N SER A 39 -10.37 2.15 -10.53
CA SER A 39 -9.27 1.41 -9.90
C SER A 39 -9.61 -0.08 -9.81
N ILE A 40 -8.62 -0.94 -10.03
CA ILE A 40 -8.72 -2.40 -9.88
C ILE A 40 -7.81 -2.83 -8.74
N LEU A 41 -8.41 -3.47 -7.75
CA LEU A 41 -7.70 -4.07 -6.63
C LEU A 41 -7.34 -5.51 -6.96
N GLY A 42 -6.08 -5.86 -6.72
CA GLY A 42 -5.56 -7.20 -6.94
C GLY A 42 -4.17 -7.36 -6.32
N GLY A 43 -3.78 -8.61 -6.07
CA GLY A 43 -2.43 -8.98 -5.67
C GLY A 43 -1.80 -9.89 -6.71
N ALA A 44 -0.47 -9.99 -6.74
CA ALA A 44 0.23 -10.93 -7.62
C ALA A 44 -0.15 -12.39 -7.32
N GLU A 45 -0.48 -12.67 -6.05
CA GLU A 45 -0.86 -13.97 -5.54
C GLU A 45 -2.27 -14.36 -5.99
N ALA A 46 -3.23 -13.43 -5.92
CA ALA A 46 -4.66 -13.71 -6.12
C ALA A 46 -5.19 -13.32 -7.50
N GLY A 47 -4.56 -12.37 -8.19
CA GLY A 47 -5.13 -11.68 -9.35
C GLY A 47 -6.10 -10.56 -8.92
N PRO A 48 -6.87 -9.98 -9.86
CA PRO A 48 -7.84 -8.93 -9.55
C PRO A 48 -9.08 -9.50 -8.86
N TYR A 49 -9.55 -8.82 -7.82
CA TYR A 49 -10.74 -9.25 -7.05
C TYR A 49 -11.66 -8.09 -6.62
N GLY A 50 -11.26 -6.84 -6.83
CA GLY A 50 -12.08 -5.68 -6.53
C GLY A 50 -12.02 -4.62 -7.62
N ALA A 51 -13.10 -3.85 -7.79
CA ALA A 51 -13.14 -2.74 -8.73
C ALA A 51 -13.80 -1.50 -8.10
N SER A 52 -13.13 -0.36 -8.22
CA SER A 52 -13.65 0.95 -7.84
C SER A 52 -14.11 1.69 -9.09
N SER A 53 -15.32 2.24 -9.01
CA SER A 53 -15.96 2.99 -10.08
C SER A 53 -16.74 4.15 -9.47
N PRO A 54 -16.60 5.39 -9.98
CA PRO A 54 -17.31 6.56 -9.44
C PRO A 54 -18.84 6.42 -9.56
N PHE A 55 -19.29 5.45 -10.35
CA PHE A 55 -20.69 5.12 -10.56
C PHE A 55 -21.27 4.12 -9.54
N LEU A 56 -20.42 3.33 -8.90
CA LEU A 56 -20.83 2.24 -8.01
C LEU A 56 -20.45 2.51 -6.55
N VAL A 57 -19.34 3.20 -6.32
CA VAL A 57 -18.92 3.58 -4.98
C VAL A 57 -18.90 5.10 -4.87
N ASP A 58 -19.04 5.57 -3.64
CA ASP A 58 -18.86 6.98 -3.35
C ASP A 58 -17.38 7.22 -3.02
N PHE A 59 -16.89 8.36 -3.48
CA PHE A 59 -15.57 8.83 -3.15
C PHE A 59 -15.76 9.89 -2.07
N ASP A 60 -15.34 9.57 -0.85
CA ASP A 60 -15.33 10.52 0.25
C ASP A 60 -13.89 11.03 0.42
N PRO A 61 -13.59 12.26 -0.02
CA PRO A 61 -12.25 12.86 0.10
C PRO A 61 -11.85 13.16 1.55
N GLU A 62 -12.77 13.14 2.51
CA GLU A 62 -12.40 13.32 3.92
C GLU A 62 -11.91 12.02 4.55
N THR A 63 -12.29 10.88 3.95
CA THR A 63 -11.79 9.57 4.38
C THR A 63 -10.60 9.16 3.52
N ASN A 64 -9.45 8.90 4.15
CA ASN A 64 -8.29 8.31 3.48
C ASN A 64 -8.53 6.80 3.23
N CYS A 65 -9.64 6.48 2.57
CA CYS A 65 -10.15 5.15 2.37
C CYS A 65 -10.52 4.97 0.89
N ASN A 66 -10.43 3.73 0.40
CA ASN A 66 -10.80 3.41 -0.97
C ASN A 66 -11.80 2.26 -1.00
N ASP A 67 -12.96 2.52 -1.62
CA ASP A 67 -14.03 1.55 -1.74
C ASP A 67 -13.95 0.79 -3.07
N PHE A 68 -14.04 -0.53 -2.97
CA PHE A 68 -14.04 -1.46 -4.10
C PHE A 68 -15.25 -2.38 -4.02
N ILE A 69 -15.90 -2.61 -5.15
CA ILE A 69 -16.92 -3.65 -5.28
C ILE A 69 -16.20 -4.98 -5.51
N ILE A 70 -16.56 -5.98 -4.71
CA ILE A 70 -16.07 -7.36 -4.82
C ILE A 70 -17.23 -8.31 -5.13
N ASP A 71 -16.97 -9.35 -5.93
CA ASP A 71 -17.93 -10.43 -6.21
C ASP A 71 -17.60 -11.67 -5.35
N THR A 72 -18.49 -12.00 -4.41
CA THR A 72 -18.29 -13.11 -3.47
C THR A 72 -18.32 -14.49 -4.12
N ARG A 73 -18.77 -14.59 -5.38
CA ARG A 73 -18.67 -15.82 -6.17
C ARG A 73 -17.26 -16.06 -6.68
N MET A 74 -16.47 -14.99 -6.82
CA MET A 74 -15.10 -15.03 -7.32
C MET A 74 -14.09 -15.14 -6.19
N THR A 75 -14.27 -14.32 -5.16
CA THR A 75 -13.36 -14.20 -4.02
C THR A 75 -14.15 -13.99 -2.74
N VAL A 76 -13.90 -14.83 -1.75
CA VAL A 76 -14.39 -14.62 -0.38
C VAL A 76 -13.38 -13.73 0.34
N ILE A 77 -13.88 -12.63 0.89
CA ILE A 77 -13.09 -11.73 1.74
C ILE A 77 -13.60 -11.88 3.18
N GLU A 78 -12.66 -12.02 4.11
CA GLU A 78 -12.89 -12.06 5.54
C GLU A 78 -12.03 -10.98 6.19
N VAL A 79 -12.53 -10.35 7.25
CA VAL A 79 -11.80 -9.33 8.01
C VAL A 79 -11.58 -9.88 9.40
N PHE A 80 -10.33 -9.96 9.88
CA PHE A 80 -9.99 -10.49 11.21
C PHE A 80 -9.51 -9.39 12.15
N PRO A 81 -9.58 -9.61 13.48
CA PRO A 81 -8.97 -8.70 14.44
C PRO A 81 -7.52 -8.36 14.08
N LEU A 82 -7.09 -7.12 14.36
CA LEU A 82 -5.70 -6.71 14.10
C LEU A 82 -4.69 -7.59 14.85
N SER A 83 -5.04 -8.25 15.95
CA SER A 83 -4.11 -9.19 16.60
C SER A 83 -3.78 -10.44 15.77
N CYS A 84 -4.53 -10.74 14.71
CA CYS A 84 -4.32 -11.92 13.88
C CYS A 84 -2.99 -11.80 13.09
N THR A 85 -2.12 -12.80 13.23
CA THR A 85 -0.84 -12.88 12.51
C THR A 85 -0.81 -14.09 11.58
N ALA A 86 -0.12 -13.96 10.45
CA ALA A 86 0.11 -15.04 9.51
C ALA A 86 1.14 -16.03 10.10
N GLY A 87 0.71 -16.92 10.99
CA GLY A 87 1.60 -17.92 11.58
C GLY A 87 1.12 -18.65 12.83
N GLU A 88 0.07 -18.16 13.51
CA GLU A 88 -0.46 -18.84 14.69
C GLU A 88 -1.34 -20.04 14.29
N SER A 89 -0.66 -21.15 14.03
CA SER A 89 -1.26 -22.46 13.84
C SER A 89 -1.95 -22.93 15.13
N GLY A 90 -3.25 -22.67 15.25
CA GLY A 90 -4.09 -23.31 16.26
C GLY A 90 -5.48 -22.71 16.47
N TRP A 91 -5.63 -21.40 16.32
CA TRP A 91 -6.91 -20.71 16.54
C TRP A 91 -7.41 -20.08 15.25
N ILE A 92 -8.55 -20.57 14.77
CA ILE A 92 -9.29 -19.90 13.70
C ILE A 92 -9.93 -18.68 14.35
N ALA A 93 -9.31 -17.51 14.20
CA ALA A 93 -9.96 -16.26 14.58
C ALA A 93 -11.29 -16.17 13.83
N GLU A 94 -12.34 -15.74 14.53
CA GLU A 94 -13.63 -15.46 13.90
C GLU A 94 -13.54 -14.13 13.13
N PRO A 95 -14.14 -14.03 11.94
CA PRO A 95 -14.21 -12.77 11.22
C PRO A 95 -14.96 -11.71 12.04
N LEU A 96 -14.50 -10.47 11.94
CA LEU A 96 -15.18 -9.30 12.48
C LEU A 96 -16.52 -9.07 11.74
N PRO A 97 -17.52 -8.50 12.42
CA PRO A 97 -18.75 -8.05 11.79
C PRO A 97 -18.53 -7.02 10.67
N ASP A 98 -19.55 -6.87 9.81
CA ASP A 98 -19.59 -5.82 8.80
C ASP A 98 -19.34 -4.43 9.41
N GLY A 99 -18.52 -3.64 8.73
CA GLY A 99 -18.13 -2.28 9.14
C GLY A 99 -16.91 -2.22 10.06
N GLU A 100 -16.59 -3.28 10.80
CA GLU A 100 -15.44 -3.32 11.69
C GLU A 100 -14.12 -3.44 10.91
N THR A 101 -13.10 -2.70 11.38
CA THR A 101 -11.80 -2.59 10.72
C THR A 101 -10.83 -3.62 11.26
N GLY A 102 -10.19 -4.36 10.35
CA GLY A 102 -9.24 -5.40 10.69
C GLY A 102 -8.33 -5.79 9.54
N VAL A 103 -7.58 -6.88 9.70
CA VAL A 103 -6.71 -7.42 8.64
C VAL A 103 -7.54 -8.19 7.63
N ILE A 104 -7.27 -7.97 6.35
CA ILE A 104 -8.00 -8.61 5.26
C ILE A 104 -7.39 -9.97 4.94
N ALA A 105 -8.25 -10.98 4.87
CA ALA A 105 -7.92 -12.27 4.31
C ALA A 105 -8.74 -12.53 3.06
N GLN A 106 -8.16 -13.25 2.10
CA GLN A 106 -8.84 -13.60 0.87
C GLN A 106 -8.75 -15.09 0.53
N THR A 107 -9.84 -15.60 -0.04
CA THR A 107 -9.92 -16.94 -0.65
C THR A 107 -10.43 -16.81 -2.07
N VAL A 108 -9.64 -17.24 -3.06
CA VAL A 108 -10.00 -17.15 -4.48
C VAL A 108 -10.68 -18.45 -4.91
N LEU A 109 -11.94 -18.38 -5.33
CA LEU A 109 -12.78 -19.55 -5.63
C LEU A 109 -12.65 -20.07 -7.06
N THR A 110 -12.01 -19.29 -7.94
CA THR A 110 -11.97 -19.56 -9.39
C THR A 110 -10.63 -20.07 -9.89
N ARG A 111 -9.66 -20.33 -9.01
CA ARG A 111 -8.31 -20.76 -9.37
C ARG A 111 -8.06 -22.23 -9.03
N LEU A 112 -7.67 -22.99 -10.05
CA LEU A 112 -7.25 -24.40 -9.90
C LEU A 112 -5.74 -24.57 -9.64
N ARG A 113 -4.91 -23.58 -10.02
CA ARG A 113 -3.45 -23.60 -9.81
C ARG A 113 -3.03 -22.50 -8.85
N HIS A 114 -2.15 -22.86 -7.92
CA HIS A 114 -1.72 -22.01 -6.79
C HIS A 114 -2.94 -21.43 -6.06
N PRO A 115 -3.78 -22.28 -5.46
CA PRO A 115 -4.99 -21.83 -4.79
C PRO A 115 -4.63 -20.90 -3.64
N VAL A 116 -5.36 -19.79 -3.56
CA VAL A 116 -5.21 -18.80 -2.48
C VAL A 116 -6.36 -19.04 -1.53
N ILE A 117 -6.05 -19.52 -0.32
CA ILE A 117 -7.04 -19.89 0.70
C ILE A 117 -6.69 -19.15 1.99
N ARG A 118 -7.62 -18.31 2.47
CA ARG A 118 -7.50 -17.47 3.67
C ARG A 118 -6.13 -16.79 3.78
N TYR A 119 -5.64 -16.28 2.66
CA TYR A 119 -4.37 -15.58 2.60
C TYR A 119 -4.53 -14.19 3.20
N ILE A 120 -3.76 -13.89 4.25
CA ILE A 120 -3.69 -12.55 4.86
C ILE A 120 -2.96 -11.63 3.88
N THR A 121 -3.66 -10.61 3.38
CA THR A 121 -3.13 -9.75 2.29
C THR A 121 -2.12 -8.71 2.78
N GLY A 122 -2.05 -8.49 4.09
CA GLY A 122 -1.32 -7.37 4.69
C GLY A 122 -2.08 -6.04 4.60
N ASP A 123 -3.28 -6.02 4.01
CA ASP A 123 -4.11 -4.82 3.94
C ASP A 123 -5.06 -4.74 5.14
N ILE A 124 -5.39 -3.52 5.53
CA ILE A 124 -6.37 -3.20 6.56
C ILE A 124 -7.63 -2.65 5.90
N GLY A 125 -8.79 -3.10 6.36
CA GLY A 125 -10.05 -2.59 5.86
C GLY A 125 -11.27 -3.16 6.55
N SER A 126 -12.42 -2.92 5.94
CA SER A 126 -13.71 -3.42 6.42
C SER A 126 -14.68 -3.75 5.29
N LEU A 127 -15.64 -4.62 5.55
CA LEU A 127 -16.67 -5.03 4.60
C LEU A 127 -17.98 -4.30 4.86
N HIS A 128 -18.65 -3.89 3.79
CA HIS A 128 -19.92 -3.15 3.85
C HIS A 128 -20.93 -3.71 2.83
N SER A 129 -22.19 -3.32 3.04
CA SER A 129 -23.24 -3.49 2.04
C SER A 129 -23.05 -2.53 0.87
N LEU A 130 -23.69 -2.83 -0.26
CA LEU A 130 -23.67 -1.94 -1.43
C LEU A 130 -24.33 -0.59 -1.11
N PRO A 131 -23.76 0.54 -1.57
CA PRO A 131 -24.42 1.82 -1.46
C PRO A 131 -25.64 1.86 -2.37
N HIS A 132 -26.63 2.67 -2.01
CA HIS A 132 -27.89 2.78 -2.77
C HIS A 132 -27.67 3.12 -4.26
N LYS A 133 -26.65 3.93 -4.55
CA LYS A 133 -26.22 4.30 -5.89
C LYS A 133 -25.80 3.11 -6.77
N ALA A 134 -25.19 2.07 -6.17
CA ALA A 134 -24.82 0.84 -6.88
C ALA A 134 -26.04 -0.03 -7.20
N VAL A 135 -27.03 -0.06 -6.29
CA VAL A 135 -28.20 -0.95 -6.39
C VAL A 135 -28.98 -0.76 -7.69
N GLY A 136 -29.11 0.49 -8.15
CA GLY A 136 -29.79 0.79 -9.42
C GLY A 136 -28.99 0.44 -10.69
N ARG A 137 -27.71 0.08 -10.56
CA ARG A 137 -26.79 -0.18 -11.69
C ARG A 137 -26.37 -1.64 -11.82
N ILE A 138 -26.68 -2.46 -10.83
CA ILE A 138 -26.36 -3.88 -10.79
C ILE A 138 -27.64 -4.68 -11.00
N ALA A 139 -27.56 -5.81 -11.71
CA ALA A 139 -28.70 -6.69 -11.91
C ALA A 139 -29.24 -7.21 -10.56
N LYS A 140 -30.57 -7.18 -10.37
CA LYS A 140 -31.20 -7.51 -9.08
C LYS A 140 -30.78 -8.87 -8.51
N HIS A 141 -30.59 -9.87 -9.38
CA HIS A 141 -30.20 -11.22 -8.97
C HIS A 141 -28.73 -11.31 -8.52
N ASP A 142 -27.88 -10.38 -8.95
CA ASP A 142 -26.48 -10.33 -8.57
C ASP A 142 -26.21 -9.51 -7.30
N LEU A 143 -27.15 -8.66 -6.86
CA LEU A 143 -26.95 -7.75 -5.72
C LEU A 143 -26.46 -8.45 -4.46
N ARG A 144 -26.98 -9.66 -4.17
CA ARG A 144 -26.59 -10.46 -3.00
C ARG A 144 -25.15 -10.97 -3.04
N HIS A 145 -24.53 -10.98 -4.22
CA HIS A 145 -23.18 -11.47 -4.44
C HIS A 145 -22.14 -10.35 -4.39
N TYR A 146 -22.56 -9.09 -4.46
CA TYR A 146 -21.63 -7.97 -4.43
C TYR A 146 -21.56 -7.31 -3.06
N ARG A 147 -20.35 -6.96 -2.64
CA ARG A 147 -20.06 -6.29 -1.38
C ARG A 147 -19.10 -5.13 -1.63
N VAL A 148 -19.03 -4.18 -0.69
CA VAL A 148 -18.01 -3.14 -0.69
C VAL A 148 -16.89 -3.57 0.25
N LEU A 149 -15.67 -3.63 -0.27
CA LEU A 149 -14.45 -3.67 0.52
C LEU A 149 -13.88 -2.26 0.62
N ARG A 150 -13.84 -1.73 1.85
CA ARG A 150 -13.22 -0.44 2.17
C ARG A 150 -11.80 -0.66 2.62
N LEU A 151 -10.83 -0.30 1.79
CA LEU A 151 -9.41 -0.32 2.13
C LEU A 151 -9.00 0.94 2.90
N ARG A 152 -8.19 0.74 3.95
CA ARG A 152 -7.62 1.80 4.79
C ARG A 152 -6.08 1.84 4.76
N GLY A 153 -5.47 1.11 3.83
CA GLY A 153 -4.02 1.00 3.70
C GLY A 153 -3.50 -0.35 4.18
N ARG A 154 -2.23 -0.38 4.59
CA ARG A 154 -1.51 -1.59 4.98
C ARG A 154 -1.37 -1.71 6.48
N ASP A 155 -1.11 -2.93 6.94
CA ASP A 155 -0.68 -3.18 8.28
C ASP A 155 0.79 -2.79 8.47
N HIS A 156 0.99 -1.56 8.93
CA HIS A 156 2.31 -0.95 9.14
C HIS A 156 3.16 -1.65 10.20
N ARG A 157 2.66 -2.71 10.85
CA ARG A 157 3.49 -3.58 11.70
C ARG A 157 4.40 -4.48 10.88
N PHE A 158 4.03 -4.80 9.64
CA PHE A 158 4.70 -5.84 8.84
C PHE A 158 5.24 -5.34 7.49
N SER A 159 4.61 -4.32 6.89
CA SER A 159 5.05 -3.78 5.61
C SER A 159 4.70 -2.31 5.41
N PHE A 160 5.24 -1.73 4.35
CA PHE A 160 4.89 -0.40 3.86
C PHE A 160 4.84 -0.41 2.32
N MET A 161 4.10 0.51 1.72
CA MET A 161 4.09 0.70 0.26
C MET A 161 4.91 1.92 -0.12
N TRP A 162 5.67 1.79 -1.20
CA TRP A 162 6.36 2.92 -1.84
C TRP A 162 6.44 2.69 -3.34
N ASP A 163 6.14 3.74 -4.12
CA ASP A 163 6.13 3.73 -5.60
C ASP A 163 5.33 2.55 -6.21
N GLY A 164 4.19 2.21 -5.59
CA GLY A 164 3.29 1.13 -6.04
C GLY A 164 3.76 -0.29 -5.68
N CYS A 165 4.86 -0.43 -4.93
CA CYS A 165 5.42 -1.73 -4.51
C CYS A 165 5.28 -1.95 -2.99
N ASP A 166 5.11 -3.21 -2.59
CA ASP A 166 5.08 -3.62 -1.16
C ASP A 166 6.46 -4.04 -0.66
N PHE A 167 6.84 -3.52 0.50
CA PHE A 167 8.10 -3.86 1.15
C PHE A 167 7.86 -4.34 2.59
N GLN A 168 8.28 -5.57 2.86
CA GLN A 168 8.20 -6.20 4.18
C GLN A 168 9.35 -5.75 5.09
N PHE A 169 9.03 -5.38 6.34
CA PHE A 169 10.05 -4.98 7.32
C PHE A 169 11.02 -6.12 7.66
N ASP A 170 10.58 -7.38 7.64
CA ASP A 170 11.47 -8.51 7.94
C ASP A 170 12.58 -8.68 6.90
N LYS A 171 12.26 -8.47 5.62
CA LYS A 171 13.26 -8.54 4.55
C LYS A 171 14.21 -7.34 4.62
N LEU A 172 13.67 -6.14 4.85
CA LEU A 172 14.50 -4.95 5.08
C LEU A 172 15.41 -5.12 6.29
N ASN A 173 14.89 -5.66 7.38
CA ASN A 173 15.64 -5.91 8.61
C ASN A 173 16.73 -6.95 8.40
N LYS A 174 16.53 -7.97 7.56
CA LYS A 174 17.58 -8.92 7.19
C LYS A 174 18.74 -8.25 6.47
N ILE A 175 18.45 -7.33 5.55
CA ILE A 175 19.49 -6.56 4.82
C ILE A 175 20.23 -5.65 5.79
N LEU A 176 19.50 -4.88 6.61
CA LEU A 176 20.08 -3.89 7.50
C LEU A 176 20.77 -4.50 8.72
N SER A 177 20.37 -5.68 9.18
CA SER A 177 21.01 -6.36 10.32
C SER A 177 22.15 -7.29 9.91
N ASP A 178 22.54 -7.33 8.63
CA ASP A 178 23.73 -8.07 8.21
C ASP A 178 24.94 -7.50 8.96
N PRO A 179 25.79 -8.33 9.61
CA PRO A 179 26.97 -7.83 10.33
C PRO A 179 27.92 -6.98 9.47
N GLN A 180 27.94 -7.20 8.15
CA GLN A 180 28.73 -6.41 7.20
C GLN A 180 28.11 -5.03 6.90
N SER A 181 26.86 -4.79 7.30
CA SER A 181 26.17 -3.50 7.08
C SER A 181 26.62 -2.42 8.05
N GLY A 182 27.19 -2.79 9.21
CA GLY A 182 27.57 -1.88 10.30
C GLY A 182 26.40 -1.08 10.91
N VAL A 183 25.15 -1.33 10.51
CA VAL A 183 23.98 -0.57 10.96
C VAL A 183 23.57 -1.02 12.37
N LEU A 184 23.42 -0.05 13.26
CA LEU A 184 22.99 -0.25 14.65
C LEU A 184 21.49 -0.01 14.81
N LEU A 185 20.99 1.07 14.21
CA LEU A 185 19.58 1.46 14.23
C LEU A 185 19.18 1.98 12.86
N TRP A 186 17.90 1.79 12.53
CA TRP A 186 17.34 2.28 11.28
C TRP A 186 15.88 2.69 11.47
N GLN A 187 15.43 3.58 10.59
CA GLN A 187 14.06 4.07 10.52
C GLN A 187 13.69 4.32 9.06
N VAL A 188 12.49 3.90 8.68
CA VAL A 188 11.88 4.20 7.38
C VAL A 188 10.92 5.38 7.56
N ILE A 189 11.01 6.37 6.67
CA ILE A 189 10.15 7.55 6.67
C ILE A 189 9.57 7.73 5.27
N LEU A 190 8.26 7.80 5.18
CA LEU A 190 7.57 8.29 3.99
C LEU A 190 7.25 9.76 4.18
N GLU A 191 7.64 10.58 3.22
CA GLU A 191 7.41 12.02 3.25
C GLU A 191 6.85 12.49 1.91
N LYS A 192 5.98 13.50 1.95
CA LYS A 192 5.40 14.09 0.76
C LYS A 192 6.28 15.21 0.22
N MET A 193 6.88 14.99 -0.95
CA MET A 193 7.77 15.94 -1.61
C MET A 193 7.04 17.21 -2.04
N GLN A 194 7.70 18.36 -1.89
CA GLN A 194 7.25 19.64 -2.44
C GLN A 194 8.18 20.08 -3.57
N PRO A 195 7.67 20.56 -4.72
CA PRO A 195 6.26 20.80 -5.04
C PRO A 195 5.53 19.61 -5.67
N SER A 196 6.22 18.52 -6.03
CA SER A 196 5.68 17.44 -6.87
C SER A 196 4.54 16.63 -6.23
N GLN A 197 4.39 16.71 -4.91
CA GLN A 197 3.47 15.90 -4.11
C GLN A 197 3.70 14.38 -4.19
N GLU A 198 4.84 13.96 -4.77
CA GLU A 198 5.23 12.56 -4.81
C GLU A 198 5.63 12.08 -3.41
N ILE A 199 5.52 10.78 -3.16
CA ILE A 199 5.95 10.19 -1.89
C ILE A 199 7.43 9.81 -2.02
N SER A 200 8.28 10.44 -1.21
CA SER A 200 9.68 10.05 -1.02
C SER A 200 9.82 9.02 0.09
N LEU A 201 10.81 8.14 -0.06
CA LEU A 201 11.26 7.17 0.92
C LEU A 201 12.63 7.59 1.44
N GLU A 202 12.69 7.98 2.72
CA GLU A 202 13.94 8.18 3.45
C GLU A 202 14.21 6.98 4.36
N ILE A 203 15.42 6.42 4.29
CA ILE A 203 15.92 5.48 5.28
C ILE A 203 17.01 6.17 6.10
N ARG A 204 16.71 6.41 7.37
CA ARG A 204 17.70 6.92 8.33
C ARG A 204 18.47 5.76 8.93
N LEU A 205 19.79 5.89 9.02
CA LEU A 205 20.70 4.86 9.50
C LEU A 205 21.65 5.42 10.55
N LEU A 206 21.79 4.74 11.68
CA LEU A 206 22.87 4.95 12.63
C LEU A 206 23.85 3.80 12.46
N SER A 207 25.09 4.11 12.09
CA SER A 207 26.16 3.12 11.88
C SER A 207 27.17 3.16 13.01
N GLY A 208 27.71 2.00 13.38
CA GLY A 208 28.83 1.88 14.31
C GLY A 208 30.18 2.20 13.66
N GLN A 209 30.22 2.32 12.33
CA GLN A 209 31.41 2.64 11.55
C GLN A 209 31.32 4.09 11.03
N SER A 210 32.46 4.78 10.96
CA SER A 210 32.54 6.18 10.53
C SER A 210 31.99 6.35 9.11
N SER A 211 31.15 7.37 8.90
CA SER A 211 30.46 7.72 7.63
C SER A 211 31.37 8.03 6.42
N GLY A 212 32.68 7.79 6.52
CA GLY A 212 33.68 8.10 5.50
C GLY A 212 34.16 6.91 4.66
N ASP A 213 33.73 5.67 4.96
CA ASP A 213 34.12 4.50 4.17
C ASP A 213 33.13 4.28 3.00
N THR A 214 33.50 4.80 1.83
CA THR A 214 32.71 4.74 0.60
C THR A 214 32.49 3.32 0.09
N VAL A 215 33.38 2.37 0.39
CA VAL A 215 33.25 0.97 -0.05
C VAL A 215 32.18 0.25 0.78
N HIS A 216 32.18 0.49 2.08
CA HIS A 216 31.16 -0.05 2.99
C HIS A 216 29.77 0.55 2.69
N LEU A 217 29.71 1.85 2.39
CA LEU A 217 28.46 2.50 1.97
C LEU A 217 27.86 1.84 0.73
N GLN A 218 28.67 1.60 -0.31
CA GLN A 218 28.18 0.99 -1.55
C GLN A 218 27.66 -0.44 -1.32
N THR A 219 28.36 -1.21 -0.48
CA THR A 219 28.01 -2.60 -0.14
C THR A 219 26.66 -2.70 0.58
N LEU A 220 26.23 -1.65 1.29
CA LEU A 220 24.90 -1.54 1.90
C LEU A 220 23.85 -0.98 0.93
N LEU A 221 24.24 0.00 0.10
CA LEU A 221 23.32 0.67 -0.83
C LEU A 221 22.81 -0.27 -1.92
N ASP A 222 23.65 -1.12 -2.49
CA ASP A 222 23.26 -1.97 -3.62
C ASP A 222 22.15 -2.96 -3.24
N PRO A 223 22.24 -3.74 -2.14
CA PRO A 223 21.15 -4.62 -1.71
C PRO A 223 19.87 -3.86 -1.35
N LEU A 224 19.99 -2.68 -0.74
CA LEU A 224 18.84 -1.85 -0.39
C LEU A 224 18.11 -1.33 -1.63
N LYS A 225 18.85 -0.73 -2.57
CA LYS A 225 18.30 -0.23 -3.84
C LYS A 225 17.67 -1.37 -4.64
N ALA A 226 18.31 -2.54 -4.70
CA ALA A 226 17.76 -3.70 -5.37
C ALA A 226 16.48 -4.21 -4.71
N TYR A 227 16.43 -4.26 -3.37
CA TYR A 227 15.23 -4.68 -2.65
C TYR A 227 14.08 -3.71 -2.81
N LEU A 228 14.37 -2.40 -2.83
CA LEU A 228 13.39 -1.32 -2.94
C LEU A 228 13.00 -0.98 -4.39
N ASP A 229 13.51 -1.73 -5.37
CA ASP A 229 13.34 -1.47 -6.81
C ASP A 229 13.67 -0.01 -7.21
N VAL A 230 14.76 0.52 -6.63
CA VAL A 230 15.25 1.86 -6.95
C VAL A 230 15.90 1.84 -8.33
N SER A 231 15.35 2.63 -9.23
CA SER A 231 15.75 2.76 -10.62
C SER A 231 15.86 4.23 -11.02
N VAL A 232 16.35 4.50 -12.22
CA VAL A 232 16.53 5.88 -12.73
C VAL A 232 15.22 6.69 -12.68
N SER A 233 14.06 6.04 -12.77
CA SER A 233 12.75 6.73 -12.74
C SER A 233 12.28 7.18 -11.37
N ASN A 234 12.79 6.58 -10.29
CA ASN A 234 12.33 6.87 -8.92
C ASN A 234 13.48 7.17 -7.94
N GLU A 235 14.74 7.18 -8.41
CA GLU A 235 15.91 7.50 -7.58
C GLU A 235 15.81 8.87 -6.90
N HIS A 236 15.16 9.86 -7.54
CA HIS A 236 14.95 11.18 -6.95
C HIS A 236 14.02 11.19 -5.73
N LYS A 237 13.22 10.12 -5.57
CA LYS A 237 12.32 9.91 -4.43
C LYS A 237 12.98 9.13 -3.30
N PHE A 238 14.15 8.53 -3.53
CA PHE A 238 14.83 7.69 -2.54
C PHE A 238 16.00 8.41 -1.89
N LYS A 239 16.07 8.35 -0.55
CA LYS A 239 17.13 9.01 0.22
C LYS A 239 17.62 8.11 1.34
N ILE A 240 18.93 8.12 1.57
CA ILE A 240 19.55 7.56 2.77
C ILE A 240 20.21 8.69 3.55
N THR A 241 19.94 8.72 4.85
CA THR A 241 20.49 9.73 5.77
C THR A 241 21.19 9.03 6.92
N PHE A 242 22.50 9.27 7.05
CA PHE A 242 23.23 8.81 8.22
C PHE A 242 23.04 9.79 9.36
N VAL A 243 22.54 9.30 10.49
CA VAL A 243 22.38 10.10 11.71
C VAL A 243 23.53 9.82 12.67
N SER A 244 23.96 10.85 13.40
CA SER A 244 25.07 10.76 14.36
C SER A 244 24.69 10.04 15.65
N ASP A 245 23.41 10.09 16.01
CA ASP A 245 22.90 9.57 17.27
C ASP A 245 21.38 9.34 17.19
N VAL A 246 20.81 8.87 18.30
CA VAL A 246 19.40 8.49 18.41
C VAL A 246 18.44 9.68 18.19
N LEU A 247 18.87 10.93 18.42
CA LEU A 247 18.03 12.11 18.24
C LEU A 247 17.80 12.47 16.76
N GLY A 248 18.59 11.90 15.84
CA GLY A 248 18.34 12.01 14.41
C GLY A 248 17.14 11.18 13.93
N PHE A 249 16.60 10.31 14.77
CA PHE A 249 15.38 9.55 14.49
C PHE A 249 14.15 10.20 15.12
N GLU A 250 12.98 9.90 14.56
CA GLU A 250 11.72 10.17 15.25
C GLU A 250 11.47 9.14 16.34
N LEU A 251 11.17 9.64 17.54
CA LEU A 251 11.04 8.84 18.75
C LEU A 251 9.58 8.82 19.22
N SER A 252 9.15 7.69 19.76
CA SER A 252 7.84 7.56 20.41
C SER A 252 7.73 8.54 21.57
N GLU A 253 6.60 9.24 21.70
CA GLU A 253 6.39 10.24 22.76
C GLU A 253 6.55 9.67 24.17
N THR A 254 6.03 8.47 24.42
CA THR A 254 5.96 7.86 25.75
C THR A 254 7.25 7.16 26.17
N GLY A 255 7.89 6.43 25.26
CA GLY A 255 9.05 5.58 25.56
C GLY A 255 10.39 6.11 25.06
N ARG A 256 10.40 7.22 24.30
CA ARG A 256 11.58 7.76 23.61
C ARG A 256 12.33 6.71 22.77
N LYS A 257 11.62 5.70 22.27
CA LYS A 257 12.16 4.64 21.41
C LYS A 257 12.09 5.06 19.95
N VAL A 258 13.08 4.66 19.15
CA VAL A 258 13.04 4.87 17.69
C VAL A 258 11.82 4.16 17.11
N ILE A 259 10.98 4.93 16.40
CA ILE A 259 9.84 4.39 15.67
C ILE A 259 10.40 3.80 14.36
N ARG A 260 10.22 2.51 14.09
CA ARG A 260 10.82 1.89 12.90
C ARG A 260 10.25 2.40 11.58
N PHE A 261 8.98 2.81 11.58
CA PHE A 261 8.29 3.31 10.41
C PHE A 261 7.48 4.55 10.76
N VAL A 262 7.67 5.60 9.99
CA VAL A 262 6.96 6.87 10.12
C VAL A 262 6.36 7.22 8.76
N ASP A 263 5.10 7.60 8.76
CA ASP A 263 4.39 7.98 7.55
C ASP A 263 3.82 9.38 7.68
N HIS A 264 4.50 10.34 7.03
CA HIS A 264 4.08 11.74 6.89
C HIS A 264 3.49 12.02 5.51
N SER A 265 3.16 10.98 4.74
CA SER A 265 2.65 11.15 3.38
C SER A 265 1.16 11.52 3.31
N PHE A 266 0.47 11.52 4.46
CA PHE A 266 -0.96 11.79 4.61
C PHE A 266 -1.27 13.12 5.31
#